data_AF-A0A090S805-F1
#
_entry.id   AF-A0A090S805-F1
#
_cell.length_a   1.000
_cell.length_b   1.000
_cell.length_c   1.000
_cell.angle_alpha   90.00
_cell.angle_beta   90.00
_cell.angle_gamma   90.00
#
_symmetry.space_group_name_H-M   'P 1'
#
loop_
_entity.id
_entity.type
_entity.pdbx_description
1 polymer ?
#
loop_
_entity_poly.entity_id
_entity_poly.type
_entity_poly.pdbx_seq_one_letter_code
_entity_poly.pdbx_strand_id
1 'polypeptide(L)'
;MPTGLDSLKEDSSLGTSQFMENARYRHGLEGELVRTIISLNAISNARVHLAIPRQTLFVRQQGEDPSASVMIELKPGEDLKPDQVEAIINLVVGSVTGMKSEFVSVIDQYGRLLSADVASAATGKVNAKYLEYQKNVEKQIIQRAADMLTPIVGPSNFRVQVAADMDFSQVEETQEILDSNPVVRNEHSIQNNTVDKIALGIPGSLSNQPPVTGEVPTNDSQNTNARSELNRQYAVGSSIRRTQYQQGQIDKLSVSVLLNETAAPNGTAWTPEERAQISTMITDAVGISAARGDSLSLMSFNFTPIEIEAPPAMLGGKTRRFSSRCATS
;
A
#
# COMPACT_ATOMS: atom_id res chain seq x y z
N MET A 1 27.96 33.80 -13.82
CA MET A 1 26.86 34.02 -12.85
C MET A 1 25.89 34.98 -13.49
N PRO A 2 24.58 34.70 -13.61
CA PRO A 2 23.66 35.60 -14.31
C PRO A 2 23.41 36.85 -13.45
N THR A 3 23.61 38.02 -14.07
CA THR A 3 23.67 39.37 -13.49
C THR A 3 22.29 40.06 -13.42
N GLY A 4 21.23 39.31 -13.11
CA GLY A 4 19.86 39.86 -13.11
C GLY A 4 19.53 40.73 -11.89
N LEU A 5 20.12 40.42 -10.72
CA LEU A 5 19.84 41.10 -9.45
C LEU A 5 21.00 42.00 -8.97
N ASP A 6 22.15 41.99 -9.65
CA ASP A 6 23.29 42.83 -9.27
C ASP A 6 22.98 44.33 -9.48
N SER A 7 22.06 44.67 -10.40
CA SER A 7 21.52 46.03 -10.56
C SER A 7 20.62 46.49 -9.41
N LEU A 8 20.21 45.58 -8.50
CA LEU A 8 19.39 45.89 -7.33
C LEU A 8 20.20 45.89 -6.02
N LYS A 9 21.51 45.59 -6.08
CA LYS A 9 22.42 45.64 -4.92
C LYS A 9 22.94 47.04 -4.63
N GLU A 10 22.95 47.94 -5.60
CA GLU A 10 23.59 49.25 -5.46
C GLU A 10 22.75 50.26 -4.66
N ASP A 11 21.46 50.01 -4.43
CA ASP A 11 20.59 50.95 -3.70
C ASP A 11 20.08 50.42 -2.36
N SER A 12 20.21 51.29 -1.35
CA SER A 12 19.48 51.38 -0.08
C SER A 12 20.13 50.82 1.20
N SER A 13 21.03 51.66 1.73
CA SER A 13 21.15 51.94 3.16
C SER A 13 19.86 52.63 3.65
N LEU A 14 19.23 52.08 4.70
CA LEU A 14 17.97 52.50 5.38
C LEU A 14 16.65 51.91 4.82
N GLY A 15 16.13 50.89 5.52
CA GLY A 15 14.74 50.38 5.40
C GLY A 15 14.51 49.37 4.27
N THR A 16 14.95 48.13 4.42
CA THR A 16 14.67 47.07 3.44
C THR A 16 13.16 46.80 3.34
N SER A 17 12.57 47.04 2.18
CA SER A 17 11.17 46.68 1.89
C SER A 17 10.96 45.16 2.02
N GLN A 18 9.82 44.74 2.59
CA GLN A 18 9.41 43.33 2.67
C GLN A 18 9.44 42.63 1.29
N PHE A 19 9.27 43.39 0.20
CA PHE A 19 9.44 42.88 -1.16
C PHE A 19 10.89 42.45 -1.46
N MET A 20 11.87 43.28 -1.07
CA MET A 20 13.30 43.01 -1.30
C MET A 20 13.80 41.84 -0.46
N GLU A 21 13.31 41.72 0.78
CA GLU A 21 13.63 40.57 1.64
C GLU A 21 13.13 39.26 1.04
N ASN A 22 11.87 39.21 0.59
CA ASN A 22 11.30 38.03 -0.07
C ASN A 22 12.04 37.69 -1.37
N ALA A 23 12.42 38.69 -2.16
CA ALA A 23 13.18 38.48 -3.39
C ALA A 23 14.57 37.89 -3.11
N ARG A 24 15.27 38.38 -2.08
CA ARG A 24 16.57 37.86 -1.63
C ARG A 24 16.44 36.44 -1.08
N TYR A 25 15.42 36.17 -0.28
CA TYR A 25 15.15 34.84 0.27
C TYR A 25 14.91 33.82 -0.85
N ARG A 26 14.02 34.13 -1.80
CA ARG A 26 13.74 33.26 -2.95
C ARG A 26 14.99 33.01 -3.80
N HIS A 27 15.75 34.06 -4.11
CA HIS A 27 16.98 33.93 -4.88
C HIS A 27 18.04 33.10 -4.14
N GLY A 28 18.13 33.23 -2.81
CA GLY A 28 18.99 32.39 -1.98
C GLY A 28 18.59 30.92 -2.06
N LEU A 29 17.31 30.62 -1.93
CA LEU A 29 16.76 29.26 -2.00
C LEU A 29 17.00 28.62 -3.38
N GLU A 30 16.73 29.38 -4.47
CA GLU A 30 17.03 28.95 -5.84
C GLU A 30 18.53 28.63 -6.02
N GLY A 31 19.41 29.46 -5.46
CA GLY A 31 20.85 29.25 -5.50
C GLY A 31 21.31 28.00 -4.76
N GLU A 32 20.80 27.74 -3.55
CA GLU A 32 21.14 26.54 -2.77
C GLU A 32 20.59 25.26 -3.40
N LEU A 33 19.39 25.31 -3.99
CA LEU A 33 18.84 24.22 -4.77
C LEU A 33 19.71 23.90 -5.99
N VAL A 34 20.14 24.93 -6.73
CA VAL A 34 21.06 24.77 -7.86
C VAL A 34 22.36 24.10 -7.43
N ARG A 35 22.98 24.55 -6.33
CA ARG A 35 24.21 23.95 -5.79
C ARG A 35 24.03 22.47 -5.45
N THR A 36 22.90 22.13 -4.83
CA THR A 36 22.60 20.76 -4.42
C THR A 36 22.35 19.87 -5.63
N ILE A 37 21.59 20.33 -6.63
CA ILE A 37 21.30 19.56 -7.85
C ILE A 37 22.57 19.33 -8.66
N ILE A 38 23.43 20.35 -8.82
CA ILE A 38 24.72 20.22 -9.54
C ILE A 38 25.68 19.24 -8.85
N SER A 39 25.53 19.00 -7.53
CA SER A 39 26.35 18.01 -6.82
C SER A 39 26.09 16.55 -7.28
N LEU A 40 24.99 16.30 -8.00
CA LEU A 40 24.70 15.00 -8.58
C LEU A 40 25.65 14.69 -9.76
N ASN A 41 26.24 13.50 -9.77
CA ASN A 41 27.29 13.11 -10.72
C ASN A 41 26.94 13.31 -12.20
N ALA A 42 25.68 13.08 -12.60
CA ALA A 42 25.23 13.16 -13.99
C ALA A 42 24.98 14.61 -14.48
N ILE A 43 24.90 15.58 -13.58
CA ILE A 43 24.49 16.95 -13.88
C ILE A 43 25.74 17.83 -14.01
N SER A 44 25.82 18.59 -15.10
CA SER A 44 26.85 19.61 -15.36
C SER A 44 26.43 20.97 -14.83
N ASN A 45 25.17 21.34 -15.08
CA ASN A 45 24.61 22.64 -14.69
C ASN A 45 23.12 22.50 -14.37
N ALA A 46 22.58 23.43 -13.58
CA ALA A 46 21.16 23.46 -13.26
C ALA A 46 20.67 24.91 -13.11
N ARG A 47 19.41 25.13 -13.46
CA ARG A 47 18.68 26.38 -13.23
C ARG A 47 17.35 26.06 -12.59
N VAL A 48 17.04 26.75 -11.50
CA VAL A 48 15.81 26.55 -10.74
C VAL A 48 15.07 27.87 -10.69
N HIS A 49 13.77 27.82 -10.99
CA HIS A 49 12.86 28.94 -10.85
C HIS A 49 11.73 28.54 -9.91
N LEU A 50 11.53 29.32 -8.86
CA LEU A 50 10.47 29.10 -7.86
C LEU A 50 9.38 30.16 -7.99
N ALA A 51 8.14 29.71 -8.11
CA ALA A 51 6.96 30.55 -8.03
C ALA A 51 6.28 30.32 -6.67
N ILE A 52 6.67 31.14 -5.69
CA ILE A 52 6.11 31.13 -4.34
C ILE A 52 5.10 32.29 -4.22
N PRO A 53 3.80 32.01 -4.00
CA PRO A 53 2.79 33.05 -3.86
C PRO A 53 2.92 33.79 -2.52
N ARG A 54 2.41 35.02 -2.47
CA ARG A 54 2.45 35.83 -1.25
C ARG A 54 1.31 35.42 -0.33
N GLN A 55 1.62 35.17 0.95
CA GLN A 55 0.60 34.96 1.96
C GLN A 55 -0.07 36.28 2.31
N THR A 56 -1.35 36.42 1.98
CA THR A 56 -2.17 37.58 2.36
C THR A 56 -3.19 37.17 3.41
N LEU A 57 -3.33 37.95 4.49
CA LEU A 57 -4.27 37.69 5.59
C LEU A 57 -5.76 37.86 5.20
N PHE A 58 -6.06 38.20 3.94
CA PHE A 58 -7.39 38.65 3.49
C PHE A 58 -8.15 37.70 2.57
N VAL A 59 -7.70 36.45 2.39
CA VAL A 59 -8.27 35.59 1.34
C VAL A 59 -9.07 34.43 1.94
N ARG A 60 -10.39 34.46 1.71
CA ARG A 60 -11.36 33.36 1.90
C ARG A 60 -11.27 32.29 0.79
N GLN A 61 -10.35 32.44 -0.17
CA GLN A 61 -10.07 31.49 -1.24
C GLN A 61 -8.83 30.66 -0.88
N GLN A 62 -8.78 29.40 -1.36
CA GLN A 62 -7.57 28.60 -1.28
C GLN A 62 -6.42 29.40 -1.93
N GLY A 63 -5.32 29.58 -1.18
CA GLY A 63 -4.12 30.20 -1.73
C GLY A 63 -3.62 29.41 -2.94
N GLU A 64 -2.97 30.10 -3.87
CA GLU A 64 -2.29 29.43 -4.99
C GLU A 64 -1.22 28.48 -4.43
N ASP A 65 -1.09 27.30 -5.03
CA ASP A 65 -0.06 26.33 -4.65
C ASP A 65 1.29 26.79 -5.24
N PRO A 66 2.41 26.68 -4.48
CA PRO A 66 3.74 26.97 -5.02
C PRO A 66 4.11 26.03 -6.17
N SER A 67 4.83 26.55 -7.16
CA SER A 67 5.32 25.76 -8.30
C SER A 67 6.80 25.99 -8.58
N ALA A 68 7.43 25.04 -9.28
CA ALA A 68 8.83 25.11 -9.61
C ALA A 68 9.12 24.60 -11.04
N SER A 69 10.11 25.21 -11.68
CA SER A 69 10.67 24.76 -12.96
C SER A 69 12.17 24.58 -12.81
N VAL A 70 12.64 23.37 -13.09
CA VAL A 70 14.05 22.98 -13.00
C VAL A 70 14.51 22.63 -14.41
N MET A 71 15.46 23.40 -14.93
CA MET A 71 16.19 23.05 -16.15
C MET A 71 17.55 22.49 -15.75
N ILE A 72 17.87 21.31 -16.26
CA ILE A 72 19.16 20.67 -16.02
C ILE A 72 19.95 20.57 -17.32
N GLU A 73 21.26 20.56 -17.16
CA GLU A 73 22.22 20.31 -18.23
C GLU A 73 23.03 19.08 -17.83
N LEU A 74 22.93 18.00 -18.62
CA LEU A 74 23.59 16.73 -18.37
C LEU A 74 25.02 16.74 -18.90
N LYS A 75 25.87 15.90 -18.31
CA LYS A 75 27.21 15.65 -18.84
C LYS A 75 27.11 14.87 -20.17
N PRO A 76 28.08 15.05 -21.09
CA PRO A 76 28.04 14.35 -22.38
C PRO A 76 28.01 12.83 -22.20
N GLY A 77 27.01 12.17 -22.80
CA GLY A 77 26.85 10.71 -22.77
C GLY A 77 26.21 10.14 -21.50
N GLU A 78 25.77 11.00 -20.58
CA GLU A 78 25.01 10.60 -19.38
C GLU A 78 23.51 10.84 -19.58
N ASP A 79 22.69 9.92 -19.06
CA ASP A 79 21.24 10.04 -18.99
C ASP A 79 20.79 9.94 -17.52
N LEU A 80 19.73 10.67 -17.14
CA LEU A 80 19.15 10.51 -15.82
C LEU A 80 18.20 9.33 -15.75
N LYS A 81 18.36 8.53 -14.71
CA LYS A 81 17.40 7.48 -14.36
C LYS A 81 16.13 8.10 -13.76
N PRO A 82 14.95 7.50 -13.96
CA PRO A 82 13.70 8.01 -13.37
C PRO A 82 13.77 8.25 -11.85
N ASP A 83 14.51 7.40 -11.12
CA ASP A 83 14.69 7.54 -9.67
C ASP A 83 15.52 8.76 -9.27
N GLN A 84 16.47 9.16 -10.11
CA GLN A 84 17.25 10.39 -9.90
C GLN A 84 16.39 11.64 -10.16
N VAL A 85 15.53 11.59 -11.18
CA VAL A 85 14.57 12.67 -11.46
C VAL A 85 13.57 12.81 -10.31
N GLU A 86 13.07 11.69 -9.78
CA GLU A 86 12.18 11.68 -8.61
C GLU A 86 12.88 12.25 -7.36
N ALA A 87 14.15 11.93 -7.14
CA ALA A 87 14.94 12.52 -6.06
C ALA A 87 15.06 14.05 -6.19
N ILE A 88 15.26 14.57 -7.41
CA ILE A 88 15.30 16.01 -7.67
C ILE A 88 13.93 16.65 -7.37
N ILE A 89 12.83 16.03 -7.81
CA ILE A 89 11.48 16.52 -7.53
C ILE A 89 11.24 16.59 -6.01
N ASN A 90 11.54 15.51 -5.29
CA ASN A 90 11.36 15.43 -3.84
C ASN A 90 12.22 16.44 -3.07
N LEU A 91 13.44 16.70 -3.54
CA LEU A 91 14.31 17.75 -2.98
C LEU A 91 13.67 19.13 -3.09
N VAL A 92 13.12 19.47 -4.25
CA VAL A 92 12.47 20.77 -4.50
C VAL A 92 11.18 20.89 -3.70
N VAL A 93 10.34 19.85 -3.70
CA VAL A 93 9.12 19.77 -2.89
C VAL A 93 9.43 19.97 -1.40
N GLY A 94 10.46 19.29 -0.89
CA GLY A 94 10.87 19.42 0.52
C GLY A 94 11.44 20.79 0.89
N SER A 95 11.87 21.58 -0.10
CA SER A 95 12.48 22.90 0.11
C SER A 95 11.48 24.04 0.13
N VAL A 96 10.23 23.81 -0.31
CA VAL A 96 9.17 24.82 -0.34
C VAL A 96 7.91 24.30 0.35
N THR A 97 7.47 25.00 1.38
CA THR A 97 6.29 24.62 2.16
C THR A 97 5.02 24.61 1.30
N GLY A 98 4.26 23.51 1.34
CA GLY A 98 2.98 23.40 0.64
C GLY A 98 3.09 23.09 -0.85
N MET A 99 4.30 22.91 -1.38
CA MET A 99 4.50 22.46 -2.76
C MET A 99 4.11 20.98 -2.91
N LYS A 100 3.49 20.62 -4.03
CA LYS A 100 3.22 19.22 -4.42
C LYS A 100 4.14 18.82 -5.56
N SER A 101 4.46 17.53 -5.66
CA SER A 101 5.31 16.98 -6.74
C SER A 101 4.75 17.25 -8.14
N GLU A 102 3.43 17.32 -8.27
CA GLU A 102 2.71 17.63 -9.52
C GLU A 102 3.03 19.04 -10.06
N PHE A 103 3.44 19.98 -9.19
CA PHE A 103 3.78 21.36 -9.57
C PHE A 103 5.27 21.58 -9.82
N VAL A 104 6.05 20.51 -9.90
CA VAL A 104 7.48 20.56 -10.22
C VAL A 104 7.72 19.99 -11.62
N SER A 105 8.22 20.84 -12.51
CA SER A 105 8.63 20.43 -13.86
C SER A 105 10.15 20.32 -13.93
N VAL A 106 10.64 19.20 -14.46
CA VAL A 106 12.08 18.96 -14.68
C VAL A 106 12.31 18.76 -16.17
N ILE A 107 13.13 19.63 -16.77
CA ILE A 107 13.36 19.70 -18.22
C ILE A 107 14.86 19.58 -18.50
N ASP A 108 15.19 18.81 -19.54
CA ASP A 108 16.56 18.60 -20.01
C ASP A 108 17.02 19.66 -21.04
N GLN A 109 18.32 19.76 -21.34
CA GLN A 109 18.86 20.71 -22.33
C GLN A 109 18.24 20.55 -23.74
N TYR A 110 17.71 19.38 -24.07
CA TYR A 110 17.06 19.09 -25.35
C TYR A 110 15.56 19.40 -25.36
N GLY A 111 15.01 19.97 -24.28
CA GLY A 111 13.58 20.30 -24.17
C GLY A 111 12.68 19.10 -23.82
N ARG A 112 13.26 17.97 -23.40
CA ARG A 112 12.50 16.81 -22.92
C ARG A 112 12.02 17.04 -21.49
N LEU A 113 10.72 16.84 -21.25
CA LEU A 113 10.12 16.91 -19.92
C LEU A 113 10.31 15.58 -19.19
N LEU A 114 11.29 15.52 -18.28
CA LEU A 114 11.64 14.32 -17.53
C LEU A 114 10.64 14.01 -16.41
N SER A 115 9.94 15.01 -15.88
CA SER A 115 8.93 14.81 -14.83
C SER A 115 7.67 14.11 -15.33
N ALA A 116 7.28 14.30 -16.60
CA ALA A 116 6.15 13.58 -17.19
C ALA A 116 6.45 12.09 -17.36
N ASP A 117 7.68 11.74 -17.74
CA ASP A 117 8.13 10.34 -17.83
C ASP A 117 8.04 9.65 -16.47
N VAL A 118 8.33 10.34 -15.37
CA VAL A 118 8.16 9.81 -14.00
C VAL A 118 6.68 9.64 -13.63
N ALA A 119 5.82 10.59 -14.00
CA ALA A 119 4.38 10.51 -13.73
C ALA A 119 3.69 9.39 -14.53
N SER A 120 4.02 9.23 -15.81
CA SER A 120 3.57 8.10 -16.62
C SER A 120 4.20 6.78 -16.19
N ALA A 121 5.47 6.81 -15.77
CA ALA A 121 6.10 5.67 -15.15
C ALA A 121 5.47 5.32 -13.80
N ALA A 122 4.82 6.22 -13.06
CA ALA A 122 4.24 5.90 -11.75
C ALA A 122 3.21 4.75 -11.84
N THR A 123 2.36 4.74 -12.87
CA THR A 123 1.44 3.62 -13.15
C THR A 123 2.19 2.34 -13.56
N GLY A 124 3.30 2.47 -14.31
CA GLY A 124 4.18 1.35 -14.67
C GLY A 124 5.07 0.84 -13.51
N LYS A 125 5.44 1.72 -12.56
CA LYS A 125 6.27 1.47 -11.37
C LYS A 125 5.49 0.63 -10.38
N VAL A 126 4.18 0.87 -10.25
CA VAL A 126 3.28 0.02 -9.46
C VAL A 126 3.31 -1.41 -9.99
N ASN A 127 3.17 -1.61 -11.31
CA ASN A 127 3.26 -2.94 -11.93
C ASN A 127 4.66 -3.56 -11.81
N ALA A 128 5.72 -2.78 -11.99
CA ALA A 128 7.10 -3.25 -11.82
C ALA A 128 7.37 -3.70 -10.38
N LYS A 129 6.84 -2.97 -9.39
CA LYS A 129 6.94 -3.32 -7.97
C LYS A 129 6.19 -4.60 -7.64
N TYR A 130 5.01 -4.82 -8.24
CA TYR A 130 4.26 -6.07 -8.11
C TYR A 130 5.05 -7.26 -8.69
N LEU A 131 5.64 -7.09 -9.88
CA LEU A 131 6.48 -8.11 -10.51
C LEU A 131 7.76 -8.40 -9.69
N GLU A 132 8.38 -7.38 -9.12
CA GLU A 132 9.53 -7.55 -8.23
C GLU A 132 9.15 -8.30 -6.94
N TYR A 133 8.03 -7.93 -6.33
CA TYR A 133 7.51 -8.62 -5.15
C TYR A 133 7.20 -10.10 -5.45
N GLN A 134 6.56 -10.40 -6.59
CA GLN A 134 6.34 -11.77 -7.05
C GLN A 134 7.66 -12.56 -7.18
N LYS A 135 8.67 -12.00 -7.85
CA LYS A 135 9.99 -12.63 -7.98
C LYS A 135 10.65 -12.89 -6.63
N ASN A 136 10.51 -11.99 -5.67
CA ASN A 136 11.05 -12.15 -4.33
C ASN A 136 10.38 -13.29 -3.57
N VAL A 137 9.04 -13.40 -3.67
CA VAL A 137 8.27 -14.52 -3.11
C VAL A 137 8.70 -15.84 -3.75
N GLU A 138 8.76 -15.91 -5.08
CA GLU A 138 9.20 -17.10 -5.82
C GLU A 138 10.62 -17.51 -5.39
N LYS A 139 11.56 -16.57 -5.31
CA LYS A 139 12.93 -16.84 -4.85
C LYS A 139 12.98 -17.38 -3.42
N GLN A 140 12.16 -16.84 -2.52
CA GLN A 140 12.09 -17.31 -1.14
C GLN A 140 11.58 -18.77 -1.08
N ILE A 141 10.58 -19.10 -1.89
CA ILE A 141 10.03 -20.45 -1.96
C ILE A 141 11.05 -21.43 -2.56
N ILE A 142 11.72 -21.02 -3.64
CA ILE A 142 12.82 -21.80 -4.24
C ILE A 142 13.89 -22.11 -3.20
N GLN A 143 14.28 -21.11 -2.39
CA GLN A 143 15.27 -21.30 -1.34
C GLN A 143 14.82 -22.32 -0.28
N ARG A 144 13.58 -22.21 0.22
CA ARG A 144 13.05 -23.17 1.20
C ARG A 144 13.03 -24.60 0.66
N ALA A 145 12.61 -24.79 -0.59
CA ALA A 145 12.64 -26.10 -1.24
C ALA A 145 14.08 -26.61 -1.43
N ALA A 146 15.00 -25.73 -1.82
CA ALA A 146 16.41 -26.06 -1.99
C ALA A 146 17.07 -26.47 -0.67
N ASP A 147 16.78 -25.77 0.43
CA ASP A 147 17.34 -26.07 1.76
C ASP A 147 16.91 -27.46 2.25
N MET A 148 15.70 -27.91 1.90
CA MET A 148 15.22 -29.26 2.22
C MET A 148 15.81 -30.34 1.32
N LEU A 149 16.06 -30.03 0.03
CA LEU A 149 16.59 -30.99 -0.93
C LEU A 149 18.11 -31.17 -0.82
N THR A 150 18.83 -30.11 -0.45
CA THR A 150 20.30 -30.09 -0.45
C THR A 150 20.95 -31.22 0.39
N PRO A 151 20.48 -31.53 1.62
CA PRO A 151 21.06 -32.62 2.41
C PRO A 151 20.83 -34.02 1.83
N ILE A 152 19.81 -34.20 0.99
CA ILE A 152 19.41 -35.51 0.46
C ILE A 152 20.13 -35.77 -0.86
N VAL A 153 20.06 -34.82 -1.79
CA VAL A 153 20.55 -35.02 -3.17
C VAL A 153 21.81 -34.22 -3.47
N GLY A 154 22.14 -33.20 -2.69
CA GLY A 154 23.25 -32.29 -2.95
C GLY A 154 22.89 -31.14 -3.92
N PRO A 155 23.64 -30.02 -3.89
CA PRO A 155 23.27 -28.76 -4.54
C PRO A 155 23.22 -28.82 -6.08
N SER A 156 23.88 -29.79 -6.71
CA SER A 156 23.96 -29.93 -8.17
C SER A 156 22.93 -30.90 -8.76
N ASN A 157 22.19 -31.63 -7.92
CA ASN A 157 21.37 -32.76 -8.35
C ASN A 157 19.86 -32.48 -8.33
N PHE A 158 19.47 -31.20 -8.23
CA PHE A 158 18.07 -30.81 -8.35
C PHE A 158 17.91 -29.45 -9.04
N ARG A 159 16.73 -29.21 -9.59
CA ARG A 159 16.27 -27.90 -10.06
C ARG A 159 14.86 -27.66 -9.54
N VAL A 160 14.63 -26.51 -8.95
CA VAL A 160 13.29 -26.08 -8.51
C VAL A 160 12.89 -24.87 -9.32
N GLN A 161 11.70 -24.93 -9.91
CA GLN A 161 11.03 -23.79 -10.51
C GLN A 161 9.71 -23.57 -9.80
N VAL A 162 9.41 -22.31 -9.51
CA VAL A 162 8.18 -21.88 -8.87
C VAL A 162 7.53 -20.83 -9.74
N ALA A 163 6.22 -20.92 -9.90
CA ALA A 163 5.38 -19.85 -10.42
C ALA A 163 4.34 -19.51 -9.36
N ALA A 164 4.32 -18.26 -8.91
CA ALA A 164 3.35 -17.76 -7.95
C ALA A 164 2.37 -16.82 -8.65
N ASP A 165 1.09 -17.16 -8.59
CA ASP A 165 -0.01 -16.28 -8.97
C ASP A 165 -0.45 -15.50 -7.72
N MET A 166 -0.47 -14.17 -7.81
CA MET A 166 -0.70 -13.30 -6.67
C MET A 166 -1.73 -12.22 -6.99
N ASP A 167 -2.67 -12.05 -6.07
CA ASP A 167 -3.67 -11.00 -6.17
C ASP A 167 -3.18 -9.71 -5.48
N PHE A 168 -3.16 -8.63 -6.25
CA PHE A 168 -2.82 -7.28 -5.81
C PHE A 168 -4.05 -6.36 -5.76
N SER A 169 -5.26 -6.92 -5.86
CA SER A 169 -6.49 -6.17 -5.76
C SER A 169 -6.63 -5.49 -4.41
N GLN A 170 -7.05 -4.22 -4.41
CA GLN A 170 -7.36 -3.48 -3.20
C GLN A 170 -8.86 -3.58 -2.94
N VAL A 171 -9.25 -4.52 -2.07
CA VAL A 171 -10.64 -4.72 -1.68
C VAL A 171 -10.88 -4.13 -0.30
N GLU A 172 -11.87 -3.24 -0.20
CA GLU A 172 -12.40 -2.76 1.07
C GLU A 172 -13.83 -3.28 1.24
N GLU A 173 -14.07 -4.06 2.29
CA GLU A 173 -15.40 -4.58 2.61
C GLU A 173 -15.91 -3.88 3.88
N THR A 174 -17.17 -3.40 3.83
CA THR A 174 -17.87 -2.88 5.00
C THR A 174 -19.12 -3.72 5.22
N GLN A 175 -19.12 -4.51 6.29
CA GLN A 175 -20.27 -5.31 6.71
C GLN A 175 -20.96 -4.62 7.88
N GLU A 176 -22.26 -4.36 7.73
CA GLU A 176 -23.12 -3.91 8.82
C GLU A 176 -24.00 -5.09 9.27
N ILE A 177 -23.75 -5.59 10.49
CA ILE A 177 -24.55 -6.64 11.10
C ILE A 177 -25.52 -5.99 12.07
N LEU A 178 -26.81 -6.17 11.83
CA LEU A 178 -27.88 -5.73 12.72
C LEU A 178 -28.17 -6.83 13.74
N ASP A 179 -28.31 -6.45 15.01
CA ASP A 179 -28.74 -7.36 16.07
C ASP A 179 -30.19 -7.78 15.84
N SER A 180 -30.46 -9.08 15.91
CA SER A 180 -31.79 -9.67 15.76
C SER A 180 -32.71 -9.37 16.94
N ASN A 181 -32.17 -8.90 18.07
CA ASN A 181 -32.93 -8.58 19.27
C ASN A 181 -33.10 -7.05 19.42
N PRO A 182 -34.18 -6.46 18.90
CA PRO A 182 -34.45 -5.04 19.11
C PRO A 182 -34.76 -4.75 20.58
N VAL A 183 -34.10 -3.74 21.15
CA VAL A 183 -34.38 -3.26 22.51
C VAL A 183 -35.35 -2.09 22.43
N VAL A 184 -36.39 -2.08 23.28
CA VAL A 184 -37.33 -0.95 23.34
C VAL A 184 -36.57 0.28 23.84
N ARG A 185 -36.53 1.33 23.02
CA ARG A 185 -35.92 2.62 23.36
C ARG A 185 -36.93 3.56 24.01
N ASN A 186 -38.16 3.56 23.53
CA ASN A 186 -39.21 4.41 24.07
C ASN A 186 -40.56 3.70 23.99
N GLU A 187 -41.36 3.80 25.05
CA GLU A 187 -42.71 3.23 25.11
C GLU A 187 -43.67 4.30 25.62
N HIS A 188 -44.73 4.56 24.86
CA HIS A 188 -45.84 5.42 25.25
C HIS A 188 -47.12 4.58 25.23
N SER A 189 -47.74 4.43 26.40
CA SER A 189 -48.98 3.67 26.57
C SER A 189 -50.04 4.57 27.19
N ILE A 190 -51.17 4.73 26.51
CA ILE A 190 -52.36 5.44 27.01
C ILE A 190 -53.45 4.39 27.23
N GLN A 191 -53.88 4.23 28.47
CA GLN A 191 -55.02 3.39 28.82
C GLN A 191 -56.09 4.24 29.51
N ASN A 192 -57.21 4.47 28.81
CA ASN A 192 -58.38 5.15 29.35
C ASN A 192 -59.47 4.11 29.59
N ASN A 193 -59.94 4.00 30.83
CA ASN A 193 -61.12 3.21 31.17
C ASN A 193 -62.14 4.15 31.79
N THR A 194 -63.23 4.42 31.07
CA THR A 194 -64.31 5.28 31.58
C THR A 194 -65.49 4.37 31.91
N VAL A 195 -65.83 4.31 33.19
CA VAL A 195 -67.02 3.61 33.70
C VAL A 195 -68.05 4.68 34.03
N ASP A 196 -68.91 4.97 33.07
CA ASP A 196 -70.00 5.93 33.28
C ASP A 196 -71.15 5.21 34.00
N LYS A 197 -71.25 5.40 35.32
CA LYS A 197 -72.45 5.02 36.07
C LYS A 197 -73.53 6.07 35.81
N ILE A 198 -74.50 5.74 34.98
CA ILE A 198 -75.68 6.59 34.76
C ILE A 198 -76.56 6.49 36.00
N ALA A 199 -76.59 7.53 36.84
CA ALA A 199 -77.54 7.61 37.95
C ALA A 199 -78.93 7.99 37.42
N LEU A 200 -79.76 6.99 37.12
CA LEU A 200 -81.17 7.18 36.73
C LEU A 200 -82.05 7.38 37.99
N GLY A 201 -81.91 8.54 38.63
CA GLY A 201 -82.87 9.00 39.64
C GLY A 201 -83.98 9.84 38.97
N ILE A 202 -85.24 9.40 39.08
CA ILE A 202 -86.42 10.20 38.69
C ILE A 202 -86.48 11.50 39.52
N PRO A 203 -86.47 12.70 38.91
CA PRO A 203 -86.58 13.95 39.64
C PRO A 203 -87.95 14.09 40.31
N GLY A 204 -88.00 14.19 41.64
CA GLY A 204 -89.21 14.61 42.37
C GLY A 204 -89.85 13.60 43.33
N SER A 205 -89.27 12.43 43.59
CA SER A 205 -89.73 11.55 44.68
C SER A 205 -88.89 11.74 45.95
N LEU A 206 -89.57 11.87 47.10
CA LEU A 206 -88.99 12.08 48.41
C LEU A 206 -88.17 10.84 48.83
N SER A 207 -86.84 10.95 48.79
CA SER A 207 -85.88 9.86 48.99
C SER A 207 -85.73 9.38 50.44
N ASN A 208 -86.78 9.46 51.26
CA ASN A 208 -86.71 9.01 52.65
C ASN A 208 -88.02 8.36 53.10
N GLN A 209 -88.35 7.25 52.44
CA GLN A 209 -89.28 6.29 52.98
C GLN A 209 -88.47 5.09 53.52
N PRO A 210 -88.77 4.57 54.71
CA PRO A 210 -88.03 3.45 55.29
C PRO A 210 -88.08 2.25 54.33
N PRO A 211 -86.97 1.50 54.19
CA PRO A 211 -86.89 0.42 53.21
C PRO A 211 -87.95 -0.63 53.50
N VAL A 212 -88.88 -0.80 52.55
CA VAL A 212 -89.76 -1.97 52.54
C VAL A 212 -88.92 -3.15 52.07
N THR A 213 -88.77 -4.15 52.94
CA THR A 213 -88.05 -5.39 52.62
C THR A 213 -88.74 -6.09 51.44
N GLY A 214 -88.08 -6.09 50.27
CA GLY A 214 -88.59 -6.77 49.08
C GLY A 214 -88.10 -6.27 47.72
N GLU A 215 -87.27 -5.23 47.63
CA GLU A 215 -86.76 -4.77 46.33
C GLU A 215 -85.55 -5.60 45.87
N VAL A 216 -85.76 -6.31 44.76
CA VAL A 216 -84.73 -7.00 43.98
C VAL A 216 -83.80 -5.93 43.38
N PRO A 217 -82.47 -6.05 43.51
CA PRO A 217 -81.56 -5.10 42.91
C PRO A 217 -81.73 -5.13 41.38
N THR A 218 -82.11 -3.98 40.81
CA THR A 218 -82.10 -3.78 39.36
C THR A 218 -80.65 -3.74 38.89
N ASN A 219 -80.33 -4.53 37.85
CA ASN A 219 -79.03 -4.49 37.19
C ASN A 219 -78.93 -3.22 36.35
N ASP A 220 -78.30 -2.18 36.90
CA ASP A 220 -77.93 -0.99 36.14
C ASP A 220 -76.94 -1.38 35.02
N SER A 221 -77.31 -1.00 33.79
CA SER A 221 -76.49 -1.21 32.60
C SER A 221 -75.22 -0.35 32.69
N GLN A 222 -74.08 -0.99 32.94
CA GLN A 222 -72.77 -0.33 32.92
C GLN A 222 -72.25 -0.27 31.49
N ASN A 223 -72.14 0.93 30.93
CA ASN A 223 -71.43 1.14 29.68
C ASN A 223 -69.95 1.40 30.01
N THR A 224 -69.06 0.50 29.58
CA THR A 224 -67.60 0.63 29.81
C THR A 224 -66.94 0.97 28.50
N ASN A 225 -66.33 2.16 28.40
CA ASN A 225 -65.53 2.56 27.25
C ASN A 225 -64.05 2.44 27.61
N ALA A 226 -63.36 1.49 26.95
CA ALA A 226 -61.93 1.26 27.12
C ALA A 226 -61.17 1.66 25.84
N ARG A 227 -60.20 2.58 25.95
CA ARG A 227 -59.24 2.92 24.89
C ARG A 227 -57.83 2.53 25.35
N SER A 228 -57.14 1.77 24.52
CA SER A 228 -55.72 1.43 24.70
C SER A 228 -54.95 1.84 23.46
N GLU A 229 -53.91 2.64 23.62
CA GLU A 229 -53.00 3.06 22.55
C GLU A 229 -51.56 2.80 23.00
N LEU A 230 -50.82 2.00 22.23
CA LEU A 230 -49.45 1.60 22.55
C LEU A 230 -48.52 1.95 21.38
N ASN A 231 -47.58 2.85 21.62
CA ASN A 231 -46.54 3.24 20.68
C ASN A 231 -45.17 2.85 21.25
N ARG A 232 -44.47 1.91 20.59
CA ARG A 232 -43.14 1.44 20.99
C ARG A 232 -42.12 1.72 19.90
N GLN A 233 -41.08 2.46 20.25
CA GLN A 233 -39.89 2.67 19.43
C GLN A 233 -38.81 1.67 19.82
N TYR A 234 -38.31 0.94 18.83
CA TYR A 234 -37.21 0.00 19.00
C TYR A 234 -35.88 0.62 18.55
N ALA A 235 -34.80 0.26 19.23
CA ALA A 235 -33.43 0.46 18.79
C ALA A 235 -32.81 -0.91 18.51
N VAL A 236 -32.18 -1.04 17.35
CA VAL A 236 -31.37 -2.21 16.99
C VAL A 236 -29.90 -1.85 17.19
N GLY A 237 -29.14 -2.73 17.83
CA GLY A 237 -27.69 -2.60 17.82
C GLY A 237 -27.18 -2.85 16.39
N SER A 238 -26.25 -2.04 15.91
CA SER A 238 -25.50 -2.34 14.68
C SER A 238 -24.03 -2.51 15.00
N SER A 239 -23.40 -3.48 14.35
CA SER A 239 -21.96 -3.71 14.39
C SER A 239 -21.41 -3.52 12.99
N ILE A 240 -20.60 -2.47 12.82
CA ILE A 240 -19.96 -2.16 11.54
C ILE A 240 -18.56 -2.72 11.57
N ARG A 241 -18.27 -3.69 10.69
CA ARG A 241 -16.94 -4.25 10.47
C ARG A 241 -16.41 -3.75 9.14
N ARG A 242 -15.35 -2.94 9.18
CA ARG A 242 -14.57 -2.58 8.00
C ARG A 242 -13.35 -3.48 7.91
N THR A 243 -13.27 -4.27 6.85
CA THR A 243 -12.15 -5.15 6.56
C THR A 243 -11.41 -4.58 5.34
N GLN A 244 -10.14 -4.25 5.52
CA GLN A 244 -9.24 -3.93 4.41
C GLN A 244 -8.39 -5.18 4.15
N TYR A 245 -8.52 -5.75 2.96
CA TYR A 245 -7.74 -6.92 2.57
C TYR A 245 -6.28 -6.52 2.29
N GLN A 246 -5.35 -7.38 2.69
CA GLN A 246 -3.93 -7.18 2.41
C GLN A 246 -3.67 -7.46 0.94
N GLN A 247 -2.98 -6.56 0.25
CA GLN A 247 -2.53 -6.77 -1.13
C GLN A 247 -1.35 -7.76 -1.17
N GLY A 248 -1.25 -8.54 -2.24
CA GLY A 248 -0.13 -9.47 -2.46
C GLY A 248 -0.31 -10.82 -1.77
N GLN A 249 -1.56 -11.28 -1.64
CA GLN A 249 -1.84 -12.66 -1.22
C GLN A 249 -1.52 -13.63 -2.36
N ILE A 250 -1.08 -14.83 -2.00
CA ILE A 250 -0.82 -15.90 -2.98
C ILE A 250 -2.14 -16.58 -3.27
N ASP A 251 -2.62 -16.45 -4.51
CA ASP A 251 -3.83 -17.12 -4.98
C ASP A 251 -3.54 -18.57 -5.34
N LYS A 252 -2.45 -18.79 -6.08
CA LYS A 252 -2.06 -20.11 -6.55
C LYS A 252 -0.56 -20.28 -6.63
N LEU A 253 -0.09 -21.42 -6.17
CA LEU A 253 1.30 -21.82 -6.26
C LEU A 253 1.47 -23.04 -7.17
N SER A 254 2.39 -22.95 -8.13
CA SER A 254 2.79 -24.06 -8.98
C SER A 254 4.28 -24.34 -8.81
N VAL A 255 4.61 -25.50 -8.25
CA VAL A 255 5.99 -25.89 -7.95
C VAL A 255 6.38 -27.08 -8.81
N SER A 256 7.49 -26.95 -9.53
CA SER A 256 8.07 -28.04 -10.32
C SER A 256 9.46 -28.36 -9.81
N VAL A 257 9.68 -29.61 -9.47
CA VAL A 257 10.95 -30.11 -8.92
C VAL A 257 11.47 -31.21 -9.84
N LEU A 258 12.69 -30.99 -10.32
CA LEU A 258 13.44 -31.93 -11.12
C LEU A 258 14.54 -32.53 -10.25
N LEU A 259 14.60 -33.85 -10.14
CA LEU A 259 15.64 -34.58 -9.41
C LEU A 259 16.54 -35.34 -10.39
N ASN A 260 17.83 -35.40 -10.08
CA ASN A 260 18.78 -36.24 -10.80
C ASN A 260 18.63 -37.71 -10.37
N GLU A 261 18.58 -38.66 -11.30
CA GLU A 261 18.46 -40.09 -10.99
C GLU A 261 19.72 -40.66 -10.35
N THR A 262 20.91 -40.11 -10.67
CA THR A 262 22.18 -40.55 -10.07
C THR A 262 22.29 -40.24 -8.58
N ALA A 263 21.41 -39.37 -8.05
CA ALA A 263 21.35 -39.02 -6.64
C ALA A 263 20.41 -39.93 -5.83
N ALA A 264 19.75 -40.91 -6.46
CA ALA A 264 18.95 -41.90 -5.75
C ALA A 264 19.85 -42.81 -4.88
N PRO A 265 19.36 -43.34 -3.74
CA PRO A 265 20.14 -44.22 -2.87
C PRO A 265 20.74 -45.45 -3.58
N ASN A 266 20.05 -45.94 -4.62
CA ASN A 266 20.46 -47.10 -5.42
C ASN A 266 21.24 -46.70 -6.69
N GLY A 267 21.48 -45.41 -6.93
CA GLY A 267 22.25 -44.87 -8.05
C GLY A 267 21.64 -45.04 -9.45
N THR A 268 20.41 -45.54 -9.56
CA THR A 268 19.77 -45.86 -10.85
C THR A 268 18.41 -45.18 -11.05
N ALA A 269 17.53 -45.21 -10.05
CA ALA A 269 16.21 -44.54 -10.13
C ALA A 269 15.62 -44.30 -8.73
N TRP A 270 14.76 -43.29 -8.64
CA TRP A 270 13.96 -43.00 -7.45
C TRP A 270 12.72 -43.90 -7.40
N THR A 271 12.53 -44.61 -6.29
CA THR A 271 11.35 -45.44 -6.09
C THR A 271 10.09 -44.55 -5.95
N PRO A 272 8.89 -45.08 -6.27
CA PRO A 272 7.65 -44.34 -6.07
C PRO A 272 7.42 -43.88 -4.62
N GLU A 273 7.89 -44.68 -3.65
CA GLU A 273 7.77 -44.39 -2.22
C GLU A 273 8.67 -43.23 -1.79
N GLU A 274 9.94 -43.22 -2.22
CA GLU A 274 10.87 -42.11 -1.94
C GLU A 274 10.37 -40.80 -2.56
N ARG A 275 9.82 -40.86 -3.78
CA ARG A 275 9.22 -39.69 -4.43
C ARG A 275 8.03 -39.15 -3.66
N ALA A 276 7.20 -40.02 -3.08
CA ALA A 276 6.07 -39.61 -2.24
C ALA A 276 6.52 -38.97 -0.91
N GLN A 277 7.60 -39.47 -0.32
CA GLN A 277 8.19 -38.88 0.89
C GLN A 277 8.77 -37.48 0.60
N ILE A 278 9.55 -37.36 -0.47
CA ILE A 278 10.12 -36.08 -0.91
C ILE A 278 9.00 -35.09 -1.26
N SER A 279 7.95 -35.54 -1.97
CA SER A 279 6.83 -34.65 -2.30
C SER A 279 6.12 -34.13 -1.06
N THR A 280 5.92 -34.97 -0.04
CA THR A 280 5.29 -34.57 1.22
C THR A 280 6.15 -33.54 1.95
N MET A 281 7.46 -33.80 2.05
CA MET A 281 8.41 -32.88 2.67
C MET A 281 8.45 -31.50 1.99
N ILE A 282 8.45 -31.47 0.65
CA ILE A 282 8.44 -30.21 -0.11
C ILE A 282 7.09 -29.48 0.06
N THR A 283 5.98 -30.23 0.06
CA THR A 283 4.63 -29.68 0.27
C THR A 283 4.57 -28.93 1.61
N ASP A 284 5.09 -29.53 2.67
CA ASP A 284 5.09 -28.95 4.02
C ASP A 284 6.05 -27.75 4.12
N ALA A 285 7.24 -27.83 3.55
CA ALA A 285 8.25 -26.77 3.63
C ALA A 285 7.88 -25.51 2.82
N VAL A 286 7.24 -25.70 1.68
CA VAL A 286 6.77 -24.61 0.81
C VAL A 286 5.40 -24.07 1.26
N GLY A 287 4.62 -24.88 1.99
CA GLY A 287 3.29 -24.51 2.49
C GLY A 287 2.22 -24.63 1.40
N ILE A 288 2.34 -25.63 0.53
CA ILE A 288 1.38 -25.93 -0.54
C ILE A 288 0.02 -26.29 0.10
N SER A 289 -1.05 -25.67 -0.39
CA SER A 289 -2.41 -25.89 0.12
C SER A 289 -3.35 -26.36 -0.97
N ALA A 290 -4.01 -27.49 -0.74
CA ALA A 290 -5.08 -27.98 -1.61
C ALA A 290 -6.30 -27.03 -1.64
N ALA A 291 -6.54 -26.29 -0.56
CA ALA A 291 -7.65 -25.33 -0.48
C ALA A 291 -7.47 -24.13 -1.42
N ARG A 292 -6.22 -23.75 -1.73
CA ARG A 292 -5.90 -22.70 -2.72
C ARG A 292 -5.85 -23.21 -4.17
N GLY A 293 -5.81 -24.52 -4.37
CA GLY A 293 -5.62 -25.11 -5.70
C GLY A 293 -4.16 -25.13 -6.17
N ASP A 294 -3.22 -25.17 -5.22
CA ASP A 294 -1.80 -25.30 -5.50
C ASP A 294 -1.46 -26.68 -6.10
N SER A 295 -0.38 -26.74 -6.88
CA SER A 295 0.09 -27.98 -7.51
C SER A 295 1.59 -28.20 -7.37
N LEU A 296 1.98 -29.45 -7.12
CA LEU A 296 3.37 -29.90 -7.06
C LEU A 296 3.60 -30.98 -8.13
N SER A 297 4.62 -30.78 -8.97
CA SER A 297 5.09 -31.79 -9.92
C SER A 297 6.53 -32.19 -9.58
N LEU A 298 6.73 -33.48 -9.32
CA LEU A 298 8.04 -34.07 -9.05
C LEU A 298 8.42 -35.01 -10.19
N MET A 299 9.51 -34.69 -10.90
CA MET A 299 10.04 -35.50 -12.00
C MET A 299 11.50 -35.87 -11.74
N SER A 300 11.91 -37.04 -12.23
CA SER A 300 13.30 -37.50 -12.17
C SER A 300 13.85 -37.70 -13.59
N PHE A 301 15.05 -37.17 -13.85
CA PHE A 301 15.76 -37.33 -15.12
C PHE A 301 17.27 -37.36 -14.87
N ASN A 302 18.05 -37.90 -15.81
CA ASN A 302 19.51 -37.79 -15.76
C ASN A 302 19.96 -36.41 -16.22
N PHE A 303 20.78 -35.75 -15.39
CA PHE A 303 21.30 -34.42 -15.72
C PHE A 303 22.57 -34.55 -16.56
N THR A 304 22.76 -33.62 -17.50
CA THR A 304 24.04 -33.50 -18.19
C THR A 304 25.08 -32.87 -17.25
N PRO A 305 26.26 -33.48 -17.07
CA PRO A 305 27.31 -32.90 -16.26
C PRO A 305 27.77 -31.57 -16.89
N ILE A 306 27.79 -30.52 -16.08
CA ILE A 306 28.34 -29.23 -16.49
C ILE A 306 29.85 -29.34 -16.32
N GLU A 307 30.56 -29.57 -17.42
CA GLU A 307 32.02 -29.55 -17.42
C GLU A 307 32.48 -28.10 -17.31
N ILE A 308 32.87 -27.69 -16.10
CA ILE A 308 33.48 -26.38 -15.88
C ILE A 308 34.90 -26.49 -16.43
N GLU A 309 35.10 -26.04 -17.67
CA GLU A 309 36.43 -25.93 -18.27
C GLU A 309 37.28 -25.02 -17.37
N ALA A 310 38.23 -25.62 -16.67
CA ALA A 310 39.12 -24.89 -15.79
C ALA A 310 39.87 -23.82 -16.61
N PRO A 311 39.90 -22.54 -16.19
CA PRO A 311 40.61 -21.52 -16.93
C PRO A 311 42.06 -21.96 -17.14
N PRO A 312 42.61 -21.81 -18.35
CA PRO A 312 43.92 -22.35 -18.69
C PRO A 312 44.96 -21.82 -17.71
N ALA A 313 45.64 -22.77 -17.05
CA ALA A 313 46.72 -22.45 -16.13
C ALA A 313 47.75 -21.58 -16.88
N MET A 314 47.90 -20.33 -16.45
CA MET A 314 48.89 -19.40 -16.97
C MET A 314 50.26 -20.06 -16.84
N LEU A 315 50.81 -20.48 -17.99
CA LEU A 315 52.10 -21.16 -18.11
C LEU A 315 53.16 -20.32 -17.38
N GLY A 316 53.86 -20.96 -16.44
CA GLY A 316 54.87 -20.33 -15.60
C GLY A 316 55.85 -19.46 -16.39
N GLY A 317 56.03 -18.23 -15.91
CA GLY A 317 57.04 -17.30 -16.40
C GLY A 317 58.41 -17.97 -16.36
N LYS A 318 58.96 -18.25 -17.56
CA LYS A 318 60.35 -18.67 -17.72
C LYS A 318 61.25 -17.61 -17.07
N THR A 319 61.84 -17.95 -15.94
CA THR A 319 62.99 -17.25 -15.37
C THR A 319 64.14 -17.28 -16.38
N ARG A 320 64.29 -16.21 -17.16
CA ARG A 320 65.50 -15.98 -17.95
C ARG A 320 66.64 -15.69 -16.98
N ARG A 321 67.42 -16.72 -16.64
CA ARG A 321 68.75 -16.54 -16.04
C ARG A 321 69.63 -15.76 -17.03
N PHE A 322 69.91 -14.50 -16.72
CA PHE A 322 70.97 -13.74 -17.36
C PHE A 322 72.32 -14.32 -16.87
N SER A 323 73.02 -15.06 -17.73
CA SER A 323 74.43 -15.38 -17.50
C SER A 323 75.29 -14.21 -17.96
N SER A 324 75.85 -13.44 -17.03
CA SER A 324 76.89 -12.47 -17.32
C SER A 324 78.20 -13.19 -17.65
N ARG A 325 78.56 -13.23 -18.94
CA ARG A 325 79.96 -13.44 -19.35
C ARG A 325 80.66 -12.09 -19.28
N CYS A 326 81.47 -11.89 -18.25
CA CYS A 326 82.49 -10.84 -18.24
C CYS A 326 83.73 -11.43 -18.93
N ALA A 327 84.04 -10.94 -20.12
CA ALA A 327 85.24 -11.28 -20.86
C ALA A 327 86.29 -10.19 -20.65
N THR A 328 87.50 -10.66 -20.35
CA THR A 328 88.75 -9.93 -20.19
C THR A 328 89.18 -9.26 -21.49
N SER A 329 89.47 -7.96 -21.44
CA SER A 329 90.62 -7.30 -22.11
C SER A 329 90.75 -5.88 -21.60
#